data_AF-D2S7E3-F1
#
_entry.id   AF-D2S7E3-F1
#
_cell.length_a   1.000
_cell.length_b   1.000
_cell.length_c   1.000
_cell.angle_alpha   90.00
_cell.angle_beta   90.00
_cell.angle_gamma   90.00
#
_symmetry.space_group_name_H-M   'P 1'
#
loop_
_entity.id
_entity.type
_entity.pdbx_description
1 polymer ?
#
loop_
_entity_poly.entity_id
_entity_poly.type
_entity_poly.pdbx_seq_one_letter_code
_entity_poly.pdbx_strand_id
1 'polypeptide(L)'
;MARPLLRGDRLRAAREAVGLTREELATRLDLSSPARIRVWELGLERPRPRFIPRLAAALHVSPYHLLDVDPGDPPLAALRLAAGFATNELTAPGLSVMTYVRLEDGRPGVDPSDRVVTAIAQVLGVDVPRVEAAVRRSRSDNAALASSGG
;
A
#
# COMPACT_ATOMS: atom_id res chain seq x y z
N MET A 1 7.10 6.22 -10.16
CA MET A 1 7.71 6.24 -8.81
C MET A 1 8.12 4.83 -8.36
N ALA A 2 9.03 4.69 -7.39
CA ALA A 2 9.27 3.40 -6.72
C ALA A 2 7.99 2.95 -5.99
N ARG A 3 7.74 1.63 -5.92
CA ARG A 3 6.56 1.08 -5.21
C ARG A 3 6.45 1.70 -3.81
N PRO A 4 5.27 2.18 -3.38
CA PRO A 4 5.08 2.81 -2.09
C PRO A 4 5.43 1.84 -0.96
N LEU A 5 5.95 2.39 0.12
CA LEU A 5 6.41 1.67 1.31
C LEU A 5 6.02 2.47 2.53
N LEU A 6 5.96 1.82 3.69
CA LEU A 6 5.81 2.54 4.94
C LEU A 6 6.93 3.57 5.10
N ARG A 7 6.55 4.82 5.37
CA ARG A 7 7.45 5.90 5.73
C ARG A 7 7.64 5.93 7.25
N GLY A 8 8.85 5.63 7.70
CA GLY A 8 9.17 5.54 9.13
C GLY A 8 9.05 6.87 9.86
N ASP A 9 9.43 7.97 9.20
CA ASP A 9 9.27 9.34 9.66
C ASP A 9 7.79 9.69 9.90
N ARG A 10 6.90 9.32 8.95
CA ARG A 10 5.45 9.54 9.11
C ARG A 10 4.83 8.65 10.17
N LEU A 11 5.26 7.39 10.27
CA LEU A 11 4.86 6.52 11.37
C LEU A 11 5.20 7.13 12.73
N ARG A 12 6.43 7.62 12.87
CA ARG A 12 6.90 8.26 14.11
C ARG A 12 6.09 9.50 14.42
N ALA A 13 5.92 10.40 13.45
CA ALA A 13 5.17 11.63 13.60
C ALA A 13 3.71 11.36 14.00
N ALA A 14 3.05 10.40 13.34
CA ALA A 14 1.68 10.01 13.67
C ALA A 14 1.57 9.42 15.08
N ARG A 15 2.52 8.58 15.51
CA ARG A 15 2.57 8.04 16.88
C ARG A 15 2.73 9.14 17.93
N GLU A 16 3.65 10.06 17.70
CA GLU A 16 3.91 11.17 18.63
C GLU A 16 2.71 12.14 18.70
N ALA A 17 2.02 12.38 17.59
CA ALA A 17 0.83 13.22 17.52
C ALA A 17 -0.35 12.69 18.37
N VAL A 18 -0.49 11.37 18.49
CA VAL A 18 -1.50 10.73 19.36
C VAL A 18 -0.98 10.40 20.77
N GLY A 19 0.23 10.87 21.12
CA GLY A 19 0.81 10.75 22.45
C GLY A 19 1.23 9.33 22.87
N LEU A 20 1.40 8.40 21.92
CA LEU A 20 1.76 7.02 22.24
C LEU A 20 3.26 6.82 22.35
N THR A 21 3.70 6.02 23.30
CA THR A 21 5.03 5.40 23.34
C THR A 21 5.11 4.26 22.32
N ARG A 22 6.34 3.79 22.04
CA ARG A 22 6.54 2.62 21.16
C ARG A 22 5.99 1.35 21.79
N GLU A 23 6.13 1.23 23.11
CA GLU A 23 5.59 0.17 23.95
C GLU A 23 4.07 0.10 23.82
N GLU A 24 3.36 1.20 24.00
CA GLU A 24 1.89 1.24 23.86
C GLU A 24 1.44 0.89 22.44
N LEU A 25 2.12 1.41 21.40
CA LEU A 25 1.80 1.06 20.02
C LEU A 25 2.07 -0.43 19.74
N ALA A 26 3.15 -0.99 20.27
CA ALA A 26 3.45 -2.41 20.15
C ALA A 26 2.38 -3.26 20.83
N THR A 27 1.95 -2.89 22.04
CA THR A 27 0.85 -3.55 22.75
C THR A 27 -0.45 -3.52 21.95
N ARG A 28 -0.84 -2.37 21.38
CA ARG A 28 -2.03 -2.25 20.53
C ARG A 28 -2.00 -3.11 19.27
N LEU A 29 -0.81 -3.48 18.80
CA LEU A 29 -0.59 -4.31 17.62
C LEU A 29 -0.28 -5.77 17.95
N ASP A 30 -0.41 -6.17 19.21
CA ASP A 30 -0.08 -7.51 19.72
C ASP A 30 1.35 -7.94 19.37
N LEU A 31 2.29 -6.98 19.40
CA LEU A 31 3.70 -7.24 19.16
C LEU A 31 4.41 -7.58 20.47
N SER A 32 5.22 -8.63 20.44
CA SER A 32 6.01 -9.07 21.60
C SER A 32 7.12 -8.10 22.02
N SER A 33 7.45 -7.09 21.20
CA SER A 33 8.51 -6.12 21.50
C SER A 33 8.33 -4.77 20.79
N PRO A 34 8.57 -3.64 21.49
CA PRO A 34 8.61 -2.29 20.90
C PRO A 34 9.76 -2.10 19.91
N ALA A 35 10.75 -3.00 19.89
CA ALA A 35 11.87 -2.95 18.95
C ALA A 35 11.40 -2.96 17.49
N ARG A 36 10.29 -3.65 17.18
CA ARG A 36 9.68 -3.65 15.84
C ARG A 36 9.22 -2.26 15.40
N ILE A 37 8.56 -1.52 16.30
CA ILE A 37 8.14 -0.14 16.01
C ILE A 37 9.36 0.72 15.73
N ARG A 38 10.41 0.61 16.57
CA ARG A 38 11.65 1.37 16.37
C ARG A 38 12.30 1.11 15.01
N VAL A 39 12.46 -0.14 14.58
CA VAL A 39 13.09 -0.43 13.28
C VAL A 39 12.22 0.02 12.10
N TRP A 40 10.90 0.01 12.23
CA TRP A 40 9.99 0.55 11.21
C TRP A 40 10.06 2.09 11.14
N GLU A 41 10.09 2.77 12.29
CA GLU A 41 10.25 4.23 12.36
C GLU A 41 11.58 4.71 11.79
N LEU A 42 12.65 3.92 11.97
CA LEU A 42 13.97 4.20 11.41
C LEU A 42 14.09 3.80 9.93
N GLY A 43 13.07 3.14 9.37
CA GLY A 43 13.11 2.61 8.00
C GLY A 43 14.11 1.47 7.78
N LEU A 44 14.63 0.87 8.86
CA LEU A 44 15.60 -0.24 8.81
C LEU A 44 14.92 -1.55 8.35
N GLU A 45 13.65 -1.72 8.71
CA GLU A 45 12.85 -2.86 8.27
C GLU A 45 11.48 -2.41 7.76
N ARG A 46 10.90 -3.25 6.90
CA ARG A 46 9.55 -3.04 6.37
C ARG A 46 8.59 -4.00 7.06
N PRO A 47 7.48 -3.51 7.62
CA PRO A 47 6.46 -4.42 8.13
C PRO A 47 5.84 -5.23 7.00
N ARG A 48 5.24 -6.38 7.36
CA ARG A 48 4.33 -7.09 6.46
C ARG A 48 3.14 -6.17 6.12
N PRO A 49 2.60 -6.21 4.89
CA PRO A 49 1.50 -5.34 4.46
C PRO A 49 0.31 -5.28 5.41
N ARG A 50 -0.06 -6.41 6.04
CA ARG A 50 -1.14 -6.47 7.03
C ARG A 50 -1.03 -5.49 8.20
N PHE A 51 0.17 -5.00 8.51
CA PHE A 51 0.37 -4.02 9.58
C PHE A 51 0.05 -2.59 9.14
N ILE A 52 0.04 -2.28 7.84
CA ILE A 52 -0.25 -0.93 7.34
C ILE A 52 -1.64 -0.44 7.79
N PRO A 53 -2.75 -1.16 7.53
CA PRO A 53 -4.06 -0.75 8.04
C PRO A 53 -4.16 -0.80 9.57
N ARG A 54 -3.47 -1.74 10.23
CA ARG A 54 -3.48 -1.84 11.71
C ARG A 54 -2.79 -0.64 12.36
N LEU A 55 -1.65 -0.22 11.83
CA LEU A 55 -0.93 0.99 12.25
C LEU A 55 -1.80 2.22 12.02
N ALA A 56 -2.38 2.36 10.84
CA ALA A 56 -3.27 3.47 10.49
C ALA A 56 -4.45 3.58 11.48
N ALA A 57 -5.11 2.47 11.77
CA ALA A 57 -6.21 2.41 12.74
C ALA A 57 -5.76 2.78 14.16
N ALA A 58 -4.65 2.23 14.65
CA ALA A 58 -4.12 2.49 15.99
C ALA A 58 -3.66 3.95 16.20
N LEU A 59 -3.36 4.65 15.11
CA LEU A 59 -2.85 6.02 15.07
C LEU A 59 -3.90 7.03 14.59
N HIS A 60 -5.12 6.59 14.29
CA HIS A 60 -6.20 7.43 13.77
C HIS A 60 -5.82 8.24 12.52
N VAL A 61 -5.01 7.66 11.65
CA VAL A 61 -4.61 8.26 10.35
C VAL A 61 -5.02 7.36 9.19
N SER A 62 -5.02 7.91 7.98
CA SER A 62 -5.21 7.12 6.77
C SER A 62 -3.97 6.24 6.47
N PRO A 63 -4.14 5.00 5.97
CA PRO A 63 -3.02 4.20 5.46
C PRO A 63 -2.18 4.95 4.41
N TYR A 64 -2.81 5.79 3.58
CA TYR A 64 -2.11 6.58 2.56
C TYR A 64 -1.20 7.65 3.17
N HIS A 65 -1.52 8.17 4.36
CA HIS A 65 -0.63 9.05 5.11
C HIS A 65 0.68 8.32 5.45
N LEU A 66 0.59 7.10 5.98
CA LEU A 66 1.75 6.29 6.33
C LEU A 66 2.60 5.87 5.11
N LEU A 67 1.99 5.82 3.92
CA LEU A 67 2.67 5.45 2.66
C LEU A 67 3.22 6.66 1.88
N ASP A 68 2.90 7.89 2.30
CA ASP A 68 3.19 9.11 1.54
C ASP A 68 2.59 9.10 0.14
N VAL A 69 1.29 8.83 0.09
CA VAL A 69 0.54 8.73 -1.16
C VAL A 69 -0.68 9.64 -1.04
N ASP A 70 -0.99 10.34 -2.13
CA ASP A 70 -2.24 11.10 -2.23
C ASP A 70 -3.44 10.12 -2.19
N PRO A 71 -4.34 10.23 -1.20
CA PRO A 71 -5.54 9.39 -1.13
C PRO A 71 -6.52 9.62 -2.30
N GLY A 72 -6.44 10.75 -3.00
CA GLY A 72 -7.26 11.06 -4.17
C GLY A 72 -6.80 10.36 -5.45
N ASP A 73 -5.51 10.06 -5.55
CA ASP A 73 -4.88 9.49 -6.75
C ASP A 73 -3.81 8.42 -6.39
N PRO A 74 -4.17 7.34 -5.68
CA PRO A 74 -3.21 6.32 -5.28
C PRO A 74 -2.85 5.38 -6.45
N PRO A 75 -1.59 4.97 -6.60
CA PRO A 75 -1.24 3.86 -7.50
C PRO A 75 -1.78 2.54 -6.96
N LEU A 76 -1.91 1.52 -7.82
CA LEU A 76 -2.52 0.23 -7.46
C LEU A 76 -1.83 -0.45 -6.27
N ALA A 77 -0.51 -0.32 -6.17
CA ALA A 77 0.26 -0.84 -5.05
C ALA A 77 -0.10 -0.19 -3.70
N ALA A 78 -0.49 1.10 -3.70
CA ALA A 78 -0.92 1.78 -2.48
C ALA A 78 -2.30 1.28 -2.03
N LEU A 79 -3.24 1.04 -2.96
CA LEU A 79 -4.53 0.42 -2.63
C LEU A 79 -4.33 -0.94 -1.95
N ARG A 80 -3.43 -1.77 -2.48
CA ARG A 80 -3.11 -3.07 -1.90
C ARG A 80 -2.54 -2.99 -0.50
N LEU A 81 -1.55 -2.12 -0.29
CA LEU A 81 -0.93 -1.95 1.01
C LEU A 81 -1.92 -1.37 2.02
N ALA A 82 -2.79 -0.44 1.60
CA ALA A 82 -3.86 0.10 2.43
C ALA A 82 -4.86 -0.98 2.85
N ALA A 83 -5.16 -1.94 1.97
CA ALA A 83 -5.99 -3.11 2.27
C ALA A 83 -5.25 -4.20 3.09
N GLY A 84 -3.94 -4.06 3.29
CA GLY A 84 -3.14 -4.96 4.12
C GLY A 84 -2.64 -6.23 3.43
N PHE A 85 -2.74 -6.31 2.10
CA PHE A 85 -2.38 -7.52 1.36
C PHE A 85 -0.94 -7.51 0.83
N ALA A 86 -0.27 -8.65 0.93
CA ALA A 86 0.89 -8.99 0.13
C ALA A 86 0.48 -9.33 -1.30
N THR A 87 1.41 -9.17 -2.24
CA THR A 87 1.14 -9.39 -3.67
C THR A 87 0.64 -10.80 -3.96
N ASN A 88 1.15 -11.81 -3.27
CA ASN A 88 0.71 -13.20 -3.44
C ASN A 88 -0.68 -13.49 -2.84
N GLU A 89 -1.26 -12.56 -2.09
CA GLU A 89 -2.61 -12.67 -1.53
C GLU A 89 -3.67 -12.10 -2.51
N LEU A 90 -3.25 -11.40 -3.57
CA LEU A 90 -4.13 -10.85 -4.61
C LEU A 90 -4.48 -11.92 -5.65
N THR A 91 -5.34 -12.85 -5.24
CA THR A 91 -5.79 -13.97 -6.07
C THR A 91 -7.30 -13.99 -6.17
N ALA A 92 -7.82 -14.27 -7.37
CA ALA A 92 -9.24 -14.42 -7.66
C ALA A 92 -9.44 -15.23 -8.96
N PRO A 93 -10.63 -15.80 -9.23
CA PRO A 93 -10.87 -16.54 -10.48
C PRO A 93 -10.59 -15.69 -11.73
N GLY A 94 -9.57 -16.08 -12.50
CA GLY A 94 -9.11 -15.36 -13.70
C GLY A 94 -8.06 -14.27 -13.45
N LEU A 95 -7.69 -14.00 -12.19
CA LEU A 95 -6.60 -13.11 -11.82
C LEU A 95 -5.38 -13.92 -11.36
N SER A 96 -4.33 -13.92 -12.18
CA SER A 96 -3.04 -14.44 -11.75
C SER A 96 -2.24 -13.39 -10.98
N VAL A 97 -1.39 -13.82 -10.04
CA VAL A 97 -0.45 -12.93 -9.32
C VAL A 97 0.45 -12.17 -10.30
N MET A 98 0.88 -12.79 -11.40
CA MET A 98 1.70 -12.14 -12.42
C MET A 98 0.93 -11.04 -13.16
N THR A 99 -0.33 -11.30 -13.52
CA THR A 99 -1.22 -10.29 -14.11
C THR A 99 -1.34 -9.10 -13.17
N TYR A 100 -1.59 -9.36 -11.88
CA TYR A 100 -1.68 -8.31 -10.88
C TYR A 100 -0.39 -7.49 -10.75
N VAL A 101 0.77 -8.15 -10.63
CA VAL A 101 2.09 -7.50 -10.57
C VAL A 101 2.35 -6.58 -11.76
N ARG A 102 2.00 -7.02 -12.98
CA ARG A 102 2.16 -6.20 -14.19
C ARG A 102 1.32 -4.93 -14.13
N LEU A 103 0.10 -5.01 -13.60
CA LEU A 103 -0.77 -3.86 -13.40
C LEU A 103 -0.20 -2.90 -12.35
N GLU A 104 0.32 -3.42 -11.24
CA GLU A 104 0.97 -2.59 -10.20
C GLU A 104 2.18 -1.84 -10.73
N ASP A 105 3.02 -2.52 -11.50
CA ASP A 105 4.21 -1.96 -12.14
C ASP A 105 3.85 -0.94 -13.24
N GLY A 106 2.59 -0.86 -13.64
CA GLY A 106 2.13 0.02 -14.71
C GLY A 106 2.70 -0.36 -16.06
N ARG A 107 3.06 -1.64 -16.28
CA ARG A 107 3.69 -2.06 -17.54
C ARG A 107 2.72 -1.82 -18.71
N PRO A 108 3.22 -1.35 -19.87
CA PRO A 108 2.42 -1.26 -21.08
C PRO A 108 1.81 -2.63 -21.44
N GLY A 109 0.59 -2.61 -21.98
CA GLY A 109 -0.11 -3.81 -22.41
C GLY A 109 -1.62 -3.59 -22.52
N VAL A 110 -2.32 -4.68 -22.84
CA VAL A 110 -3.78 -4.72 -22.95
C VAL A 110 -4.42 -4.31 -21.62
N ASP A 111 -5.53 -3.60 -21.72
CA ASP A 111 -6.33 -3.23 -20.56
C ASP A 111 -6.91 -4.47 -19.86
N PRO A 112 -6.91 -4.49 -18.51
CA PRO A 112 -7.56 -5.57 -17.79
C PRO A 112 -9.05 -5.59 -18.15
N SER A 113 -9.61 -6.78 -18.35
CA SER A 113 -11.05 -6.92 -18.59
C SER A 113 -11.86 -6.53 -17.36
N ASP A 114 -13.13 -6.16 -17.55
CA ASP A 114 -14.06 -5.77 -16.48
C ASP A 114 -14.14 -6.83 -15.38
N ARG A 115 -14.07 -8.12 -15.75
CA ARG A 115 -14.03 -9.24 -14.79
C ARG A 115 -12.80 -9.18 -13.89
N VAL A 116 -11.62 -8.86 -14.45
CA VAL A 116 -10.37 -8.73 -13.69
C VAL A 116 -10.43 -7.51 -12.78
N VAL A 117 -10.91 -6.37 -13.28
CA VAL A 117 -11.04 -5.13 -12.49
C VAL A 117 -12.02 -5.35 -11.33
N THR A 118 -13.16 -5.96 -11.59
CA THR A 118 -14.16 -6.31 -10.57
C THR A 118 -13.59 -7.25 -9.51
N ALA A 119 -12.82 -8.26 -9.92
CA ALA A 119 -12.17 -9.17 -8.98
C ALA A 119 -11.16 -8.46 -8.07
N ILE A 120 -10.34 -7.54 -8.63
CA ILE A 120 -9.41 -6.73 -7.84
C ILE A 120 -10.16 -5.83 -6.87
N ALA A 121 -11.22 -5.16 -7.33
CA ALA A 121 -12.06 -4.28 -6.50
C ALA A 121 -12.65 -5.03 -5.30
N GLN A 122 -13.18 -6.24 -5.52
CA GLN A 122 -13.70 -7.11 -4.47
C GLN A 122 -12.63 -7.52 -3.46
N VAL A 123 -11.45 -7.98 -3.91
CA VAL A 123 -10.37 -8.38 -3.00
C VAL A 123 -9.87 -7.19 -2.18
N LEU A 124 -9.71 -6.03 -2.80
CA LEU A 124 -9.20 -4.83 -2.14
C LEU A 124 -10.25 -4.08 -1.31
N GLY A 125 -11.53 -4.41 -1.43
CA GLY A 125 -12.61 -3.74 -0.73
C GLY A 125 -12.81 -2.29 -1.17
N VAL A 126 -12.59 -1.99 -2.46
CA VAL A 126 -12.80 -0.67 -3.07
C VAL A 126 -13.73 -0.77 -4.27
N ASP A 127 -14.21 0.36 -4.80
CA ASP A 127 -15.04 0.36 -6.00
C ASP A 127 -14.22 0.16 -7.30
N VAL A 128 -14.92 -0.23 -8.37
CA VAL A 128 -14.33 -0.46 -9.69
C VAL A 128 -13.66 0.80 -10.26
N PRO A 129 -14.30 1.99 -10.25
CA PRO A 129 -13.67 3.21 -10.77
C PRO A 129 -12.33 3.56 -10.09
N ARG A 130 -12.20 3.29 -8.78
CA ARG A 130 -10.97 3.51 -8.03
C ARG A 130 -9.86 2.56 -8.44
N VAL A 131 -10.17 1.30 -8.75
CA VAL A 131 -9.18 0.36 -9.30
C VAL A 131 -8.71 0.81 -10.67
N GLU A 132 -9.62 1.20 -11.56
CA GLU A 132 -9.27 1.68 -12.90
C GLU A 132 -8.40 2.94 -12.85
N ALA A 133 -8.76 3.90 -11.99
CA ALA A 133 -7.97 5.10 -11.75
C ALA A 133 -6.57 4.74 -11.26
N ALA A 134 -6.45 3.82 -10.32
CA ALA A 134 -5.16 3.37 -9.79
C ALA A 134 -4.30 2.64 -10.84
N VAL A 135 -4.91 1.86 -11.75
CA VAL A 135 -4.21 1.24 -12.88
C VAL A 135 -3.70 2.29 -13.86
N ARG A 136 -4.53 3.28 -14.22
CA ARG A 136 -4.10 4.41 -15.07
C ARG A 136 -2.95 5.17 -14.40
N ARG A 137 -3.07 5.46 -13.11
CA ARG A 137 -2.06 6.14 -12.31
C ARG A 137 -0.73 5.40 -12.27
N SER A 138 -0.76 4.08 -12.06
CA SER A 138 0.43 3.21 -12.10
C SER A 138 1.13 3.25 -13.47
N ARG A 139 0.38 3.28 -14.57
CA ARG A 139 0.96 3.40 -15.92
C ARG A 139 1.60 4.75 -16.18
N SER A 140 0.95 5.85 -15.75
CA SER A 140 1.53 7.19 -15.82
C SER A 140 2.85 7.27 -15.03
N ASP A 141 2.89 6.64 -13.85
CA ASP A 141 4.11 6.52 -13.04
C ASP A 141 5.25 5.79 -13.75
N ASN A 142 4.91 4.73 -14.48
CA ASN A 142 5.87 3.93 -15.25
C ASN A 142 6.42 4.72 -16.45
N ALA A 143 5.52 5.37 -17.21
CA ALA A 143 5.88 6.17 -18.36
C ALA A 143 6.81 7.35 -18.00
N ALA A 144 6.53 8.05 -16.90
CA ALA A 144 7.36 9.16 -16.41
C ALA A 144 8.77 8.70 -15.97
N LEU A 145 8.89 7.49 -15.43
CA LEU A 145 10.20 6.90 -15.11
C LEU A 145 10.98 6.55 -16.38
N ALA A 146 10.32 5.98 -17.39
CA ALA A 146 10.95 5.64 -18.66
C ALA A 146 11.47 6.89 -19.40
N SER A 147 10.75 8.02 -19.34
CA SER A 147 11.18 9.28 -19.96
C SER A 147 12.29 10.01 -19.20
N SER A 148 12.48 9.74 -17.91
CA SER A 148 13.49 10.41 -17.07
C SER A 148 14.83 9.68 -17.03
N GLY A 149 14.89 8.45 -17.54
CA GLY A 149 16.08 7.60 -17.57
C GLY A 149 16.69 7.40 -18.95
N GLY A 150 16.24 8.18 -19.95
CA GLY A 150 16.73 8.16 -21.34
C GLY A 150 17.57 9.38 -21.68
#